data_AF-A0A0T5PM12-F1
#
_entry.id   AF-A0A0T5PM12-F1
#
_cell.length_a   1.000
_cell.length_b   1.000
_cell.length_c   1.000
_cell.angle_alpha   90.00
_cell.angle_beta   90.00
_cell.angle_gamma   90.00
#
_symmetry.space_group_name_H-M   'P 1'
#
loop_
_entity.id
_entity.type
_entity.pdbx_description
1 polymer ?
#
loop_
_entity_poly.entity_id
_entity_poly.type
_entity_poly.pdbx_seq_one_letter_code
_entity_poly.pdbx_strand_id
1 'polypeptide(L)'
;MAAEHNTVTNPHTQTETLKSLSVTIFLKETAGLNRQQEPVTTGVPFAAGICPANTLFSLWDDKLQLPLNAEPTLYWPDGSIRWLLINSRVDIAANTEKQLQLRLNDAAAVSEQNPVSCQKKAGSLVIETAERIYQFRPNAISISSSATPDVSLKLQFELNDRQNNITAFDLEDWQILRSDNTKTLVQTKGTGLLTTENAIANIKLTVTIYHADGLIQLKTTLHNPRRSAHIGGLWDLGDSGSLHFNRFSLVLTAPSLKKSYIIPDCLTEPGERFELQSVFLHQDSSGGENWHSANHVNKDGVITTSFQGYQLSSENALLKKGRRANPLFSFWHGEHPLQISVPEFWQNFPNALEASPTQLRCDLFAQLANGLAHELQGGERKTRSLWLSYSEQANTLAWSYAPLVPQLDAEYLAQSQAMPWLTTERGDPLAVLIQQGLNGENNFYRKREQIDEYGWRNFGDIFADHETLYQGTEQPRYISHYNNQ
;
A
#
# COMPACT_ATOMS: atom_id res chain seq x y z
N MET A 1 -5.38 -16.69 -68.38
CA MET A 1 -5.14 -17.90 -67.55
C MET A 1 -3.64 -17.99 -67.31
N ALA A 2 -3.17 -17.59 -66.14
CA ALA A 2 -1.79 -17.80 -65.70
C ALA A 2 -1.80 -17.94 -64.17
N ALA A 3 -1.00 -18.90 -63.71
CA ALA A 3 -1.12 -19.63 -62.46
C ALA A 3 -0.75 -18.86 -61.19
N GLU A 4 -1.31 -19.35 -60.09
CA GLU A 4 -1.03 -19.03 -58.70
C GLU A 4 0.44 -19.29 -58.32
N HIS A 5 1.02 -18.39 -57.53
CA HIS A 5 2.18 -18.67 -56.71
C HIS A 5 1.82 -18.46 -55.24
N ASN A 6 1.48 -19.58 -54.59
CA ASN A 6 1.49 -19.73 -53.14
C ASN A 6 2.93 -19.66 -52.63
N THR A 7 3.31 -18.53 -52.04
CA THR A 7 4.48 -18.48 -51.16
C THR A 7 4.10 -19.04 -49.80
N VAL A 8 4.41 -20.32 -49.60
CA VAL A 8 4.43 -20.97 -48.28
C VAL A 8 5.52 -20.29 -47.45
N THR A 9 5.12 -19.53 -46.44
CA THR A 9 6.04 -19.01 -45.42
C THR A 9 6.59 -20.18 -44.61
N ASN A 10 7.91 -20.33 -44.64
CA ASN A 10 8.64 -21.42 -44.03
C ASN A 10 8.54 -21.32 -42.48
N PRO A 11 8.05 -22.35 -41.76
CA PRO A 11 7.91 -22.31 -40.30
C PRO A 11 9.26 -22.16 -39.56
N HIS A 12 10.38 -22.49 -40.21
CA HIS A 12 11.73 -22.31 -39.66
C HIS A 12 12.15 -20.84 -39.48
N THR A 13 11.59 -19.90 -40.27
CA THR A 13 11.92 -18.47 -40.16
C THR A 13 11.24 -17.76 -38.99
N GLN A 14 10.11 -18.28 -38.47
CA GLN A 14 9.49 -17.80 -37.23
C GLN A 14 10.17 -18.36 -35.97
N THR A 15 10.78 -19.55 -36.07
CA THR A 15 11.49 -20.16 -34.93
C THR A 15 12.84 -19.51 -34.65
N GLU A 16 13.47 -18.88 -35.65
CA GLU A 16 14.75 -18.17 -35.48
C GLU A 16 14.60 -16.71 -35.00
N THR A 17 13.47 -16.05 -35.23
CA THR A 17 13.19 -14.68 -34.73
C THR A 17 12.73 -14.64 -33.26
N LEU A 18 12.39 -15.79 -32.67
CA LEU A 18 12.04 -15.92 -31.25
C LEU A 18 13.27 -16.05 -30.32
N LYS A 19 14.48 -16.20 -30.87
CA LYS A 19 15.72 -16.14 -30.08
C LYS A 19 16.02 -14.67 -29.74
N SER A 20 15.67 -14.30 -28.52
CA SER A 20 15.90 -13.01 -27.84
C SER A 20 14.88 -11.89 -28.07
N LEU A 21 13.59 -12.20 -27.91
CA LEU A 21 12.67 -11.13 -27.50
C LEU A 21 13.03 -10.72 -26.06
N SER A 22 13.35 -9.45 -25.85
CA SER A 22 13.61 -8.88 -24.53
C SER A 22 12.76 -7.63 -24.29
N VAL A 23 12.23 -7.51 -23.09
CA VAL A 23 11.45 -6.34 -22.65
C VAL A 23 12.28 -5.54 -21.66
N THR A 24 12.48 -4.26 -21.93
CA THR A 24 13.18 -3.35 -21.02
C THR A 24 12.21 -2.78 -19.99
N ILE A 25 12.58 -2.86 -18.72
CA ILE A 25 11.88 -2.28 -17.58
C ILE A 25 12.76 -1.18 -17.00
N PHE A 26 12.25 0.03 -16.94
CA PHE A 26 12.94 1.20 -16.42
C PHE A 26 12.56 1.42 -14.95
N LEU A 27 13.58 1.65 -14.13
CA LEU A 27 13.45 2.05 -12.73
C LEU A 27 14.15 3.38 -12.54
N LYS A 28 13.50 4.30 -11.82
CA LYS A 28 14.06 5.59 -11.46
C LYS A 28 13.88 5.83 -9.97
N GLU A 29 14.99 6.08 -9.28
CA GLU A 29 14.99 6.49 -7.89
C GLU A 29 14.92 8.02 -7.83
N THR A 30 13.88 8.57 -7.22
CA THR A 30 13.67 10.04 -7.13
C THR A 30 13.54 10.55 -5.70
N ALA A 31 13.58 9.67 -4.70
CA ALA A 31 13.38 10.04 -3.30
C ALA A 31 14.71 10.23 -2.55
N GLY A 32 15.85 10.06 -3.23
CA GLY A 32 17.18 10.16 -2.62
C GLY A 32 17.51 8.98 -1.69
N LEU A 33 16.85 7.84 -1.86
CA LEU A 33 17.03 6.66 -1.02
C LEU A 33 17.91 5.62 -1.72
N ASN A 34 18.89 5.07 -1.01
CA ASN A 34 19.59 3.88 -1.48
C ASN A 34 18.69 2.66 -1.27
N ARG A 35 18.23 2.05 -2.36
CA ARG A 35 17.35 0.88 -2.33
C ARG A 35 18.20 -0.38 -2.27
N GLN A 36 17.90 -1.22 -1.29
CA GLN A 36 18.52 -2.52 -1.11
C GLN A 36 17.42 -3.58 -1.05
N GLN A 37 17.47 -4.52 -1.98
CA GLN A 37 16.56 -5.66 -2.09
C GLN A 37 15.08 -5.26 -2.03
N GLU A 38 14.74 -4.07 -2.53
CA GLU A 38 13.37 -3.55 -2.53
C GLU A 38 12.50 -4.47 -3.40
N PRO A 39 11.40 -5.02 -2.87
CA PRO A 39 10.50 -5.83 -3.67
C PRO A 39 9.81 -4.96 -4.72
N VAL A 40 9.97 -5.36 -5.98
CA VAL A 40 9.39 -4.68 -7.14
C VAL A 40 8.44 -5.63 -7.85
N THR A 41 7.25 -5.14 -8.16
CA THR A 41 6.21 -5.88 -8.89
C THR A 41 5.76 -5.06 -10.10
N THR A 42 5.70 -5.68 -11.27
CA THR A 42 5.14 -5.03 -12.47
C THR A 42 4.45 -6.03 -13.39
N GLY A 43 3.47 -5.53 -14.14
CA GLY A 43 2.81 -6.27 -15.21
C GLY A 43 3.51 -6.01 -16.54
N VAL A 44 3.93 -7.07 -17.23
CA VAL A 44 4.49 -7.01 -18.57
C VAL A 44 3.48 -7.57 -19.56
N PRO A 45 2.93 -6.74 -20.47
CA PRO A 45 2.00 -7.21 -21.48
C PRO A 45 2.73 -7.82 -22.68
N PHE A 46 2.08 -8.72 -23.40
CA PHE A 46 2.56 -9.25 -24.68
C PHE A 46 1.44 -9.24 -25.72
N ALA A 47 1.81 -9.05 -27.00
CA ALA A 47 0.87 -9.17 -28.10
C ALA A 47 0.42 -10.63 -28.32
N ALA A 48 -0.76 -10.80 -28.90
CA ALA A 48 -1.32 -12.10 -29.22
C ALA A 48 -0.35 -12.91 -30.10
N GLY A 49 -0.19 -14.19 -29.79
CA GLY A 49 0.69 -15.14 -30.48
C GLY A 49 2.17 -15.01 -30.15
N ILE A 50 2.62 -13.97 -29.44
CA ILE A 50 4.05 -13.71 -29.21
C ILE A 50 4.62 -14.53 -28.04
N CYS A 51 3.84 -14.69 -26.97
CA CYS A 51 4.32 -15.30 -25.73
C CYS A 51 3.49 -16.54 -25.37
N PRO A 52 3.88 -17.76 -25.78
CA PRO A 52 3.18 -19.00 -25.41
C PRO A 52 3.06 -19.20 -23.88
N ALA A 53 2.04 -19.93 -23.43
CA ALA A 53 1.76 -20.14 -21.99
C ALA A 53 2.89 -20.83 -21.20
N ASN A 54 3.73 -21.62 -21.87
CA ASN A 54 4.86 -22.34 -21.28
C ASN A 54 6.21 -21.63 -21.44
N THR A 55 6.20 -20.34 -21.81
CA THR A 55 7.41 -19.52 -21.95
C THR A 55 8.17 -19.46 -20.62
N LEU A 56 9.48 -19.66 -20.67
CA LEU A 56 10.38 -19.41 -19.55
C LEU A 56 10.89 -17.97 -19.60
N PHE A 57 11.08 -17.38 -18.42
CA PHE A 57 11.52 -16.00 -18.27
C PHE A 57 12.76 -15.91 -17.39
N SER A 58 13.61 -14.94 -17.66
CA SER A 58 14.72 -14.53 -16.81
C SER A 58 14.80 -13.01 -16.74
N LEU A 59 15.17 -12.46 -15.58
CA LEU A 59 15.33 -11.02 -15.38
C LEU A 59 16.81 -10.69 -15.17
N TRP A 60 17.30 -9.66 -15.84
CA TRP A 60 18.72 -9.31 -15.83
C TRP A 60 18.95 -7.84 -15.52
N ASP A 61 19.94 -7.58 -14.67
CA ASP A 61 20.56 -6.28 -14.44
C ASP A 61 21.97 -6.34 -15.07
N ASP A 62 22.09 -5.84 -16.30
CA ASP A 62 23.26 -6.03 -17.16
C ASP A 62 23.65 -7.52 -17.31
N LYS A 63 24.71 -7.96 -16.60
CA LYS A 63 25.23 -9.34 -16.62
C LYS A 63 24.77 -10.17 -15.43
N LEU A 64 24.12 -9.56 -14.44
CA LEU A 64 23.63 -10.24 -13.26
C LEU A 64 22.18 -10.70 -13.49
N GLN A 65 21.94 -12.01 -13.38
CA GLN A 65 20.59 -12.54 -13.37
C GLN A 65 19.97 -12.31 -11.97
N LEU A 66 18.80 -11.69 -11.92
CA LEU A 66 18.07 -11.43 -10.69
C LEU A 66 17.08 -12.56 -10.39
N PRO A 67 16.75 -12.78 -9.10
CA PRO A 67 15.62 -13.60 -8.71
C PRO A 67 14.33 -13.14 -9.37
N LEU A 68 13.58 -14.06 -9.98
CA LEU A 68 12.34 -13.74 -10.68
C LEU A 68 11.24 -14.74 -10.35
N ASN A 69 10.10 -14.23 -9.89
CA ASN A 69 8.84 -14.94 -9.95
C ASN A 69 7.97 -14.34 -11.07
N ALA A 70 7.55 -15.18 -12.02
CA ALA A 70 6.79 -14.79 -13.19
C ALA A 70 5.48 -15.57 -13.25
N GLU A 71 4.35 -14.88 -13.15
CA GLU A 71 3.01 -15.47 -13.09
C GLU A 71 2.14 -14.90 -14.23
N PRO A 72 1.72 -15.72 -15.22
CA PRO A 72 0.74 -15.29 -16.19
C PRO A 72 -0.61 -15.00 -15.50
N THR A 73 -1.11 -13.77 -15.63
CA THR A 73 -2.35 -13.32 -14.98
C THR A 73 -3.53 -13.19 -15.94
N LEU A 74 -3.24 -13.04 -17.24
CA LEU A 74 -4.26 -12.99 -18.29
C LEU A 74 -3.73 -13.61 -19.57
N TYR A 75 -4.62 -14.23 -20.34
CA TYR A 75 -4.33 -14.87 -21.63
C TYR A 75 -5.18 -14.26 -22.74
N TRP A 76 -4.66 -14.31 -23.97
CA TRP A 76 -5.40 -14.03 -25.20
C TRP A 76 -6.29 -15.23 -25.60
N PRO A 77 -7.28 -15.05 -26.49
CA PRO A 77 -8.12 -16.15 -26.99
C PRO A 77 -7.35 -17.29 -27.67
N ASP A 78 -6.16 -17.01 -28.21
CA ASP A 78 -5.26 -18.02 -28.81
C ASP A 78 -4.45 -18.81 -27.77
N GLY A 79 -4.60 -18.52 -26.47
CA GLY A 79 -3.89 -19.16 -25.36
C GLY A 79 -2.51 -18.56 -25.06
N SER A 80 -2.04 -17.56 -25.82
CA SER A 80 -0.82 -16.84 -25.49
C SER A 80 -1.01 -15.92 -24.27
N ILE A 81 0.08 -15.66 -23.54
CA ILE A 81 0.08 -14.78 -22.37
C ILE A 81 -0.20 -13.36 -22.83
N ARG A 82 -1.22 -12.72 -22.25
CA ARG A 82 -1.54 -11.30 -22.45
C ARG A 82 -0.89 -10.42 -21.40
N TRP A 83 -0.92 -10.83 -20.13
CA TRP A 83 -0.28 -10.12 -19.02
C TRP A 83 0.50 -11.10 -18.15
N LEU A 84 1.78 -10.81 -17.96
CA LEU A 84 2.66 -11.50 -17.03
C LEU A 84 2.92 -10.60 -15.83
N LEU A 85 2.59 -11.06 -14.63
CA LEU A 85 3.00 -10.39 -13.41
C LEU A 85 4.38 -10.88 -13.02
N ILE A 86 5.35 -9.97 -12.94
CA ILE A 86 6.69 -10.29 -12.46
C ILE A 86 6.94 -9.69 -11.09
N ASN A 87 7.65 -10.42 -10.25
CA ASN A 87 8.11 -9.99 -8.94
C ASN A 87 9.61 -10.27 -8.83
N SER A 88 10.36 -9.29 -8.37
CA SER A 88 11.80 -9.38 -8.15
C SER A 88 12.23 -8.47 -7.01
N ARG A 89 13.51 -8.51 -6.65
CA ARG A 89 14.14 -7.62 -5.69
C ARG A 89 15.26 -6.88 -6.38
N VAL A 90 15.35 -5.57 -6.12
CA VAL A 90 16.28 -4.71 -6.86
C VAL A 90 17.08 -3.84 -5.91
N ASP A 91 18.36 -3.70 -6.23
CA ASP A 91 19.25 -2.70 -5.64
C ASP A 91 19.36 -1.53 -6.63
N ILE A 92 19.17 -0.30 -6.16
CA ILE A 92 19.39 0.92 -6.95
C ILE A 92 19.86 2.05 -6.05
N ALA A 93 20.90 2.76 -6.46
CA ALA A 93 21.46 3.86 -5.69
C ALA A 93 20.52 5.08 -5.69
N ALA A 94 20.62 5.91 -4.66
CA ALA A 94 19.86 7.15 -4.55
C ALA A 94 20.03 8.04 -5.79
N ASN A 95 18.93 8.62 -6.29
CA ASN A 95 18.90 9.52 -7.44
C ASN A 95 19.49 8.94 -8.74
N THR A 96 19.41 7.62 -8.93
CA THR A 96 19.89 6.95 -10.15
C THR A 96 18.76 6.29 -10.93
N GLU A 97 19.06 5.91 -12.17
CA GLU A 97 18.19 5.14 -13.05
C GLU A 97 18.80 3.76 -13.30
N LYS A 98 17.95 2.76 -13.52
CA LYS A 98 18.33 1.38 -13.81
C LYS A 98 17.42 0.80 -14.88
N GLN A 99 17.99 -0.04 -15.73
CA GLN A 99 17.26 -0.79 -16.73
C GLN A 99 17.40 -2.28 -16.44
N LEU A 100 16.27 -2.96 -16.34
CA LEU A 100 16.22 -4.41 -16.24
C LEU A 100 15.74 -5.00 -17.56
N GLN A 101 16.26 -6.17 -17.92
CA GLN A 101 15.89 -6.87 -19.14
C GLN A 101 15.17 -8.17 -18.80
N LEU A 102 13.87 -8.24 -19.10
CA LEU A 102 13.10 -9.47 -19.06
C LEU A 102 13.31 -10.21 -20.39
N ARG A 103 13.95 -11.38 -20.36
CA ARG A 103 14.24 -12.19 -21.54
C ARG A 103 13.31 -13.40 -21.61
N LEU A 104 12.83 -13.70 -22.81
CA LEU A 104 11.89 -14.80 -23.09
C LEU A 104 12.63 -16.02 -23.65
N ASN A 105 12.10 -17.21 -23.35
CA ASN A 105 12.62 -18.50 -23.81
C ASN A 105 14.10 -18.74 -23.44
N ASP A 106 14.56 -18.07 -22.40
CA ASP A 106 15.90 -18.24 -21.84
C ASP A 106 15.89 -19.37 -20.80
N ALA A 107 17.06 -19.70 -20.25
CA ALA A 107 17.16 -20.63 -19.13
C ALA A 107 16.21 -20.21 -17.99
N ALA A 108 15.69 -21.22 -17.28
CA ALA A 108 14.79 -21.00 -16.14
C ALA A 108 15.38 -19.94 -15.20
N ALA A 109 14.52 -19.04 -14.72
CA ALA A 109 14.90 -18.00 -13.77
C ALA A 109 15.74 -18.56 -12.62
N VAL A 110 16.73 -17.79 -12.19
CA VAL A 110 17.29 -17.99 -10.85
C VAL A 110 16.13 -17.79 -9.87
N SER A 111 15.78 -18.87 -9.18
CA SER A 111 14.88 -18.80 -8.04
C SER A 111 15.73 -18.60 -6.80
N GLU A 112 15.34 -17.70 -5.92
CA GLU A 112 15.80 -17.77 -4.55
C GLU A 112 15.35 -19.12 -3.96
N GLN A 113 16.28 -19.88 -3.39
CA GLN A 113 15.96 -21.09 -2.65
C GLN A 113 15.72 -20.71 -1.18
N ASN A 114 14.57 -20.12 -0.93
CA ASN A 114 14.11 -19.86 0.44
C ASN A 114 13.10 -20.96 0.80
N PRO A 115 13.52 -22.04 1.48
CA PRO A 115 12.61 -23.11 1.84
C PRO A 115 11.49 -22.54 2.73
N VAL A 116 10.25 -22.68 2.26
CA VAL A 116 9.06 -22.29 3.01
C VAL A 116 8.14 -23.50 3.17
N SER A 117 7.74 -23.73 4.41
CA SER A 117 6.77 -24.75 4.78
C SER A 117 5.46 -24.08 5.18
N CYS A 118 4.38 -24.43 4.49
CA CYS A 118 3.03 -23.96 4.82
C CYS A 118 2.22 -25.15 5.35
N GLN A 119 1.81 -25.11 6.61
CA GLN A 119 1.06 -26.18 7.25
C GLN A 119 -0.24 -25.65 7.84
N LYS A 120 -1.38 -26.22 7.41
CA LYS A 120 -2.66 -26.01 8.07
C LYS A 120 -2.82 -27.05 9.18
N LYS A 121 -2.87 -26.59 10.42
CA LYS A 121 -3.22 -27.39 11.62
C LYS A 121 -4.64 -27.00 12.06
N ALA A 122 -5.31 -27.82 12.87
CA ALA A 122 -6.68 -27.54 13.29
C ALA A 122 -6.79 -26.13 13.93
N GLY A 123 -7.49 -25.21 13.26
CA GLY A 123 -7.69 -23.81 13.70
C GLY A 123 -6.45 -22.90 13.60
N SER A 124 -5.38 -23.29 12.88
CA SER A 124 -4.20 -22.45 12.71
C SER A 124 -3.48 -22.72 11.39
N LEU A 125 -3.05 -21.67 10.71
CA LEU A 125 -2.13 -21.74 9.58
C LEU A 125 -0.73 -21.35 10.06
N VAL A 126 0.27 -22.17 9.78
CA VAL A 126 1.67 -21.93 10.13
C VAL A 126 2.47 -21.82 8.84
N ILE A 127 3.25 -20.74 8.72
CA ILE A 127 4.23 -20.53 7.66
C ILE A 127 5.60 -20.46 8.32
N GLU A 128 6.51 -21.33 7.89
CA GLU A 128 7.87 -21.41 8.41
C GLU A 128 8.84 -21.06 7.29
N THR A 129 9.71 -20.09 7.57
CA THR A 129 10.87 -19.70 6.75
C THR A 129 12.14 -20.12 7.47
N ALA A 130 13.31 -19.94 6.85
CA ALA A 130 14.59 -20.26 7.49
C ALA A 130 14.76 -19.58 8.86
N GLU A 131 14.32 -18.33 8.99
CA GLU A 131 14.57 -17.52 10.20
C GLU A 131 13.35 -17.32 11.09
N ARG A 132 12.13 -17.46 10.56
CA ARG A 132 10.89 -17.06 11.23
C ARG A 132 9.77 -18.07 11.09
N ILE A 133 8.94 -18.11 12.14
CA ILE A 133 7.66 -18.83 12.19
C ILE A 133 6.54 -17.80 12.29
N TYR A 134 5.61 -17.86 11.35
CA TYR A 134 4.40 -17.05 11.31
C TYR A 134 3.21 -17.95 11.59
N GLN A 135 2.48 -17.62 12.65
CA GLN A 135 1.32 -18.39 13.07
C GLN A 135 0.06 -17.53 13.01
N PHE A 136 -0.86 -17.96 12.17
CA PHE A 136 -2.15 -17.32 11.96
C PHE A 136 -3.23 -18.11 12.70
N ARG A 137 -3.97 -17.41 13.56
CA ARG A 137 -5.11 -17.94 14.33
C ARG A 137 -6.32 -17.01 14.17
N PRO A 138 -7.54 -17.48 14.51
CA PRO A 138 -8.75 -16.66 14.53
C PRO A 138 -8.63 -15.34 15.31
N ASN A 139 -7.84 -15.27 16.38
CA ASN A 139 -7.81 -14.07 17.23
C ASN A 139 -6.52 -13.26 17.17
N ALA A 140 -5.48 -13.76 16.48
CA ALA A 140 -4.18 -13.09 16.43
C ALA A 140 -3.29 -13.66 15.33
N ILE A 141 -2.35 -12.83 14.88
CA ILE A 141 -1.16 -13.27 14.17
C ILE A 141 -0.01 -13.29 15.19
N SER A 142 0.81 -14.33 15.17
CA SER A 142 2.00 -14.44 16.03
C SER A 142 3.23 -14.64 15.18
N ILE A 143 4.32 -13.93 15.50
CA ILE A 143 5.59 -14.01 14.79
C ILE A 143 6.68 -14.35 15.80
N SER A 144 7.44 -15.40 15.56
CA SER A 144 8.58 -15.79 16.39
C SER A 144 9.82 -16.11 15.55
N SER A 145 10.97 -16.10 16.21
CA SER A 145 12.21 -16.61 15.62
C SER A 145 12.17 -18.13 15.56
N SER A 146 12.67 -18.73 14.48
CA SER A 146 12.85 -20.18 14.40
C SER A 146 13.82 -20.69 15.48
N ALA A 147 14.75 -19.85 15.95
CA ALA A 147 15.67 -20.18 17.02
C ALA A 147 15.04 -20.10 18.43
N THR A 148 14.01 -19.28 18.61
CA THR A 148 13.31 -19.08 19.91
C THR A 148 11.78 -19.04 19.74
N PRO A 149 11.13 -20.18 19.41
CA PRO A 149 9.71 -20.21 19.05
C PRO A 149 8.75 -19.78 20.17
N ASP A 150 9.17 -19.92 21.44
CA ASP A 150 8.34 -19.61 22.62
C ASP A 150 8.14 -18.11 22.86
N VAL A 151 8.99 -17.27 22.26
CA VAL A 151 8.93 -15.82 22.38
C VAL A 151 8.33 -15.26 21.10
N SER A 152 7.04 -14.87 21.17
CA SER A 152 6.30 -14.38 20.01
C SER A 152 5.85 -12.94 20.17
N LEU A 153 5.97 -12.18 19.08
CA LEU A 153 5.28 -10.92 18.86
C LEU A 153 3.85 -11.23 18.43
N LYS A 154 2.86 -10.67 19.14
CA LYS A 154 1.45 -10.84 18.83
C LYS A 154 0.90 -9.60 18.15
N LEU A 155 0.19 -9.78 17.04
CA LEU A 155 -0.46 -8.73 16.27
C LEU A 155 -1.97 -8.95 16.33
N GLN A 156 -2.70 -7.89 16.68
CA GLN A 156 -4.14 -7.91 16.83
C GLN A 156 -4.73 -6.60 16.30
N PHE A 157 -5.81 -6.70 15.53
CA PHE A 157 -6.57 -5.51 15.12
C PHE A 157 -7.68 -5.26 16.14
N GLU A 158 -7.88 -3.99 16.48
CA GLU A 158 -8.83 -3.56 17.50
C GLU A 158 -9.64 -2.35 17.04
N LEU A 159 -10.89 -2.27 17.48
CA LEU A 159 -11.75 -1.09 17.42
C LEU A 159 -11.96 -0.52 18.82
N ASN A 160 -11.95 0.80 18.92
CA ASN A 160 -12.34 1.53 20.11
C ASN A 160 -13.62 2.31 19.82
N ASP A 161 -14.69 2.02 20.54
CA ASP A 161 -15.97 2.73 20.35
C ASP A 161 -16.03 4.07 21.11
N ARG A 162 -17.16 4.78 21.00
CA ARG A 162 -17.33 6.13 21.56
C ARG A 162 -17.26 6.21 23.08
N GLN A 163 -17.51 5.10 23.78
CA GLN A 163 -17.40 5.01 25.23
C GLN A 163 -16.04 4.40 25.65
N ASN A 164 -15.10 4.33 24.70
CA ASN A 164 -13.76 3.78 24.86
C ASN A 164 -13.71 2.28 25.15
N ASN A 165 -14.77 1.52 24.83
CA ASN A 165 -14.69 0.06 24.89
C ASN A 165 -13.82 -0.44 23.74
N ILE A 166 -12.86 -1.30 24.06
CA ILE A 166 -11.95 -1.90 23.08
C ILE A 166 -12.45 -3.29 22.74
N THR A 167 -12.61 -3.55 21.44
CA THR A 167 -12.99 -4.87 20.91
C THR A 167 -11.97 -5.30 19.86
N ALA A 168 -11.37 -6.45 20.07
CA ALA A 168 -10.58 -7.09 19.03
C ALA A 168 -11.48 -7.73 17.98
N PHE A 169 -10.98 -7.80 16.74
CA PHE A 169 -11.68 -8.53 15.69
C PHE A 169 -11.57 -10.04 15.90
N ASP A 170 -12.71 -10.72 15.80
CA ASP A 170 -12.81 -12.17 15.68
C ASP A 170 -12.64 -12.54 14.20
N LEU A 171 -11.54 -13.22 13.87
CA LEU A 171 -11.17 -13.57 12.49
C LEU A 171 -11.58 -15.02 12.20
N GLU A 172 -12.00 -15.24 10.96
CA GLU A 172 -12.25 -16.55 10.40
C GLU A 172 -10.94 -17.31 10.13
N ASP A 173 -11.08 -18.55 9.66
CA ASP A 173 -9.96 -19.36 9.20
C ASP A 173 -9.14 -18.67 8.11
N TRP A 174 -7.82 -18.67 8.30
CA TRP A 174 -6.89 -18.16 7.32
C TRP A 174 -6.76 -19.08 6.10
N GLN A 175 -6.68 -18.48 4.93
CA GLN A 175 -6.52 -19.16 3.65
C GLN A 175 -5.24 -18.70 2.96
N ILE A 176 -4.50 -19.64 2.37
CA ILE A 176 -3.40 -19.33 1.45
C ILE A 176 -4.03 -18.96 0.11
N LEU A 177 -3.87 -17.71 -0.31
CA LEU A 177 -4.33 -17.26 -1.63
C LEU A 177 -3.33 -17.64 -2.71
N ARG A 178 -2.04 -17.44 -2.42
CA ARG A 178 -0.93 -17.70 -3.34
C ARG A 178 0.31 -18.05 -2.51
N SER A 179 1.12 -18.96 -3.02
CA SER A 179 2.43 -19.28 -2.46
C SER A 179 3.34 -19.62 -3.62
N ASP A 180 4.41 -18.86 -3.76
CA ASP A 180 5.48 -19.10 -4.74
C ASP A 180 6.83 -19.11 -4.03
N ASN A 181 7.94 -19.20 -4.76
CA ASN A 181 9.27 -19.27 -4.13
C ASN A 181 9.69 -17.94 -3.47
N THR A 182 9.10 -16.82 -3.86
CA THR A 182 9.45 -15.47 -3.39
C THR A 182 8.59 -14.98 -2.23
N LYS A 183 7.30 -15.34 -2.22
CA LYS A 183 6.35 -14.90 -1.20
C LYS A 183 5.17 -15.85 -0.99
N THR A 184 4.58 -15.74 0.19
CA THR A 184 3.30 -16.36 0.54
C THR A 184 2.29 -15.29 0.90
N LEU A 185 1.11 -15.37 0.28
CA LEU A 185 0.00 -14.46 0.48
C LEU A 185 -1.14 -15.20 1.18
N VAL A 186 -1.51 -14.76 2.38
CA VAL A 186 -2.62 -15.32 3.15
C VAL A 186 -3.69 -14.27 3.41
N GLN A 187 -4.94 -14.71 3.55
CA GLN A 187 -6.09 -13.83 3.77
C GLN A 187 -7.05 -14.41 4.78
N THR A 188 -7.71 -13.53 5.52
CA THR A 188 -8.89 -13.84 6.33
C THR A 188 -9.89 -12.68 6.32
N LYS A 189 -11.09 -12.95 6.81
CA LYS A 189 -12.13 -11.96 7.13
C LYS A 189 -12.47 -12.08 8.60
N GLY A 190 -13.14 -11.09 9.15
CA GLY A 190 -13.58 -11.12 10.53
C GLY A 190 -14.58 -10.04 10.85
N THR A 191 -14.98 -10.00 12.11
CA THR A 191 -15.96 -9.03 12.62
C THR A 191 -15.53 -8.46 13.96
N GLY A 192 -15.88 -7.19 14.19
CA GLY A 192 -15.66 -6.49 15.45
C GLY A 192 -16.95 -5.83 15.90
N LEU A 193 -17.29 -5.99 17.18
CA LEU A 193 -18.49 -5.40 17.78
C LEU A 193 -18.19 -3.98 18.29
N LEU A 194 -18.91 -2.99 17.78
CA LEU A 194 -19.04 -1.68 18.39
C LEU A 194 -20.16 -1.77 19.43
N THR A 195 -19.78 -2.03 20.68
CA THR A 195 -20.71 -2.38 21.76
C THR A 195 -21.77 -1.29 21.99
N THR A 196 -21.35 -0.05 21.86
CA THR A 196 -22.18 1.14 22.13
C THR A 196 -23.25 1.39 21.08
N GLU A 197 -23.06 0.89 19.87
CA GLU A 197 -24.05 0.95 18.79
C GLU A 197 -24.75 -0.38 18.54
N ASN A 198 -24.38 -1.41 19.31
CA ASN A 198 -24.73 -2.80 19.07
C ASN A 198 -24.60 -3.15 17.57
N ALA A 199 -23.43 -2.86 17.02
CA ALA A 199 -23.18 -2.86 15.59
C ALA A 199 -21.93 -3.65 15.23
N ILE A 200 -21.94 -4.31 14.07
CA ILE A 200 -20.80 -5.07 13.57
C ILE A 200 -20.07 -4.25 12.50
N ALA A 201 -18.77 -4.10 12.67
CA ALA A 201 -17.86 -3.72 11.59
C ALA A 201 -17.17 -4.97 11.03
N ASN A 202 -17.02 -5.04 9.72
CA ASN A 202 -16.31 -6.13 9.07
C ASN A 202 -14.84 -5.74 8.84
N ILE A 203 -13.94 -6.71 8.97
CA ILE A 203 -12.54 -6.56 8.60
C ILE A 203 -12.15 -7.60 7.53
N LYS A 204 -11.26 -7.22 6.63
CA LYS A 204 -10.55 -8.13 5.73
C LYS A 204 -9.07 -7.91 5.87
N LEU A 205 -8.31 -8.96 6.16
CA LEU A 205 -6.86 -8.91 6.31
C LEU A 205 -6.19 -9.69 5.20
N THR A 206 -5.15 -9.13 4.60
CA THR A 206 -4.26 -9.83 3.67
C THR A 206 -2.83 -9.62 4.12
N VAL A 207 -2.09 -10.71 4.26
CA VAL A 207 -0.71 -10.72 4.74
C VAL A 207 0.18 -11.33 3.67
N THR A 208 1.15 -10.56 3.21
CA THR A 208 2.22 -11.05 2.31
C THR A 208 3.47 -11.24 3.14
N ILE A 209 4.04 -12.45 3.14
CA ILE A 209 5.35 -12.75 3.71
C ILE A 209 6.32 -12.95 2.55
N TYR A 210 7.38 -12.14 2.49
CA TYR A 210 8.46 -12.34 1.54
C TYR A 210 9.51 -13.26 2.14
N HIS A 211 9.92 -14.27 1.39
CA HIS A 211 10.68 -15.40 1.94
C HIS A 211 12.16 -15.09 2.19
N ALA A 212 12.73 -14.15 1.45
CA ALA A 212 14.16 -13.84 1.49
C ALA A 212 14.62 -13.22 2.81
N ASP A 213 13.80 -12.32 3.36
CA ASP A 213 14.16 -11.46 4.50
C ASP A 213 13.06 -11.41 5.57
N GLY A 214 11.97 -12.15 5.39
CA GLY A 214 10.83 -12.12 6.29
C GLY A 214 10.09 -10.77 6.31
N LEU A 215 10.25 -9.92 5.29
CA LEU A 215 9.46 -8.71 5.12
C LEU A 215 7.97 -9.07 5.07
N ILE A 216 7.16 -8.30 5.80
CA ILE A 216 5.71 -8.49 5.86
C ILE A 216 5.02 -7.25 5.32
N GLN A 217 4.07 -7.45 4.41
CA GLN A 217 3.05 -6.47 4.08
C GLN A 217 1.73 -6.89 4.71
N LEU A 218 1.12 -6.04 5.53
CA LEU A 218 -0.27 -6.22 5.97
C LEU A 218 -1.15 -5.20 5.25
N LYS A 219 -2.24 -5.68 4.64
CA LYS A 219 -3.33 -4.85 4.14
C LYS A 219 -4.58 -5.18 4.94
N THR A 220 -5.23 -4.14 5.47
CA THR A 220 -6.48 -4.26 6.20
C THR A 220 -7.57 -3.43 5.53
N THR A 221 -8.79 -3.94 5.50
CA THR A 221 -9.97 -3.20 5.04
C THR A 221 -11.02 -3.19 6.13
N LEU A 222 -11.35 -2.01 6.64
CA LEU A 222 -12.50 -1.80 7.52
C LEU A 222 -13.74 -1.53 6.66
N HIS A 223 -14.88 -2.11 7.02
CA HIS A 223 -16.12 -2.01 6.26
C HIS A 223 -17.31 -1.88 7.19
N ASN A 224 -18.19 -0.91 6.91
CA ASN A 224 -19.51 -0.84 7.50
C ASN A 224 -20.50 -1.67 6.64
N PRO A 225 -20.97 -2.85 7.10
CA PRO A 225 -21.88 -3.68 6.33
C PRO A 225 -23.34 -3.21 6.35
N ARG A 226 -23.68 -2.18 7.15
CA ARG A 226 -25.04 -1.62 7.17
C ARG A 226 -25.33 -0.93 5.84
N ARG A 227 -26.60 -0.92 5.45
CA ARG A 227 -27.06 -0.11 4.32
C ARG A 227 -27.25 1.32 4.79
N SER A 228 -26.88 2.28 3.95
CA SER A 228 -27.30 3.66 4.16
C SER A 228 -28.73 3.91 3.68
N ALA A 229 -29.41 4.88 4.29
CA ALA A 229 -30.82 5.15 3.98
C ALA A 229 -30.98 5.97 2.70
N HIS A 230 -30.03 6.88 2.43
CA HIS A 230 -30.00 7.77 1.26
C HIS A 230 -31.32 8.51 1.04
N ILE A 231 -31.86 9.16 2.08
CA ILE A 231 -33.14 9.89 1.98
C ILE A 231 -33.00 10.95 0.89
N GLY A 232 -33.89 10.91 -0.11
CA GLY A 232 -33.84 11.83 -1.26
C GLY A 232 -32.70 11.57 -2.26
N GLY A 233 -31.99 10.44 -2.16
CA GLY A 233 -30.82 10.15 -2.99
C GLY A 233 -29.57 10.94 -2.58
N LEU A 234 -29.51 11.40 -1.33
CA LEU A 234 -28.38 12.14 -0.77
C LEU A 234 -27.55 11.25 0.15
N TRP A 235 -26.23 11.41 0.11
CA TRP A 235 -25.26 10.65 0.93
C TRP A 235 -24.73 11.50 2.08
N ASP A 236 -25.64 12.07 2.87
CA ASP A 236 -25.26 12.97 3.95
C ASP A 236 -24.59 12.23 5.12
N LEU A 237 -23.62 12.89 5.72
CA LEU A 237 -23.09 12.49 7.03
C LEU A 237 -24.22 12.47 8.08
N GLY A 238 -24.11 11.59 9.05
CA GLY A 238 -25.13 11.34 10.07
C GLY A 238 -26.23 10.37 9.64
N ASP A 239 -26.01 9.61 8.57
CA ASP A 239 -26.95 8.58 8.12
C ASP A 239 -27.19 7.51 9.21
N SER A 240 -28.42 7.02 9.31
CA SER A 240 -28.79 6.02 10.33
C SER A 240 -28.02 4.69 10.23
N GLY A 241 -27.45 4.40 9.06
CA GLY A 241 -26.61 3.24 8.80
C GLY A 241 -25.16 3.42 9.22
N SER A 242 -24.73 4.63 9.60
CA SER A 242 -23.34 4.93 9.96
C SER A 242 -22.86 4.17 11.21
N LEU A 243 -21.56 3.88 11.23
CA LEU A 243 -20.85 3.38 12.40
C LEU A 243 -19.97 4.49 12.99
N HIS A 244 -19.98 4.63 14.31
CA HIS A 244 -19.10 5.59 14.99
C HIS A 244 -18.10 4.90 15.92
N PHE A 245 -16.86 5.35 15.83
CA PHE A 245 -15.75 4.80 16.62
C PHE A 245 -14.68 5.88 16.85
N ASN A 246 -13.93 5.76 17.95
CA ASN A 246 -12.84 6.67 18.26
C ASN A 246 -11.54 6.24 17.60
N ARG A 247 -11.32 4.92 17.44
CA ARG A 247 -10.03 4.40 16.95
C ARG A 247 -10.17 3.08 16.19
N PHE A 248 -9.33 2.89 15.18
CA PHE A 248 -9.06 1.59 14.55
C PHE A 248 -7.56 1.37 14.48
N SER A 249 -7.08 0.29 15.11
CA SER A 249 -5.66 0.09 15.40
C SER A 249 -5.17 -1.29 15.01
N LEU A 250 -3.90 -1.37 14.60
CA LEU A 250 -3.08 -2.56 14.76
C LEU A 250 -2.29 -2.44 16.07
N VAL A 251 -2.44 -3.42 16.95
CA VAL A 251 -1.74 -3.53 18.22
C VAL A 251 -0.73 -4.66 18.15
N LEU A 252 0.50 -4.35 18.53
CA LEU A 252 1.61 -5.27 18.66
C LEU A 252 2.00 -5.40 20.12
N THR A 253 1.98 -6.62 20.65
CA THR A 253 2.35 -6.91 22.04
C THR A 253 3.53 -7.86 22.09
N ALA A 254 4.54 -7.54 22.90
CA ALA A 254 5.71 -8.36 23.11
C ALA A 254 6.06 -8.44 24.62
N PRO A 255 6.65 -9.56 25.12
CA PRO A 255 6.93 -9.76 26.54
C PRO A 255 7.87 -8.74 27.17
N SER A 256 8.80 -8.16 26.40
CA SER A 256 9.61 -7.02 26.85
C SER A 256 10.14 -6.24 25.64
N LEU A 257 9.72 -4.97 25.52
CA LEU A 257 10.31 -4.04 24.56
C LEU A 257 11.46 -3.32 25.27
N LYS A 258 12.69 -3.52 24.80
CA LYS A 258 13.87 -2.98 25.49
C LYS A 258 14.12 -1.51 25.15
N LYS A 259 13.91 -1.13 23.89
CA LYS A 259 14.19 0.19 23.33
C LYS A 259 13.25 0.48 22.17
N SER A 260 12.85 1.75 22.00
CA SER A 260 12.12 2.22 20.83
C SER A 260 12.80 3.43 20.23
N TYR A 261 12.75 3.54 18.91
CA TYR A 261 13.19 4.71 18.17
C TYR A 261 12.17 5.09 17.11
N ILE A 262 12.05 6.39 16.88
CA ILE A 262 11.23 6.94 15.83
C ILE A 262 12.03 7.97 15.02
N ILE A 263 11.87 7.92 13.71
CA ILE A 263 12.20 9.01 12.79
C ILE A 263 10.85 9.53 12.29
N PRO A 264 10.38 10.72 12.72
CA PRO A 264 9.03 11.19 12.41
C PRO A 264 8.77 11.40 10.91
N ASP A 265 9.76 11.90 10.18
CA ASP A 265 9.71 12.03 8.72
C ASP A 265 11.00 11.51 8.10
N CYS A 266 11.00 10.23 7.73
CA CYS A 266 12.19 9.58 7.18
C CYS A 266 12.52 9.99 5.74
N LEU A 267 11.62 10.71 5.04
CA LEU A 267 11.89 11.17 3.69
C LEU A 267 12.56 12.54 3.68
N THR A 268 12.11 13.46 4.53
CA THR A 268 12.64 14.83 4.57
C THR A 268 13.72 15.02 5.63
N GLU A 269 13.58 14.35 6.78
CA GLU A 269 14.45 14.53 7.96
C GLU A 269 15.01 13.16 8.45
N PRO A 270 15.67 12.35 7.59
CA PRO A 270 16.10 10.99 7.94
C PRO A 270 17.09 10.89 9.10
N GLY A 271 17.77 11.99 9.44
CA GLY A 271 18.71 12.05 10.57
C GLY A 271 18.05 12.36 11.92
N GLU A 272 16.78 12.78 11.95
CA GLU A 272 16.13 13.25 13.15
C GLU A 272 15.47 12.11 13.93
N ARG A 273 16.31 11.40 14.68
CA ARG A 273 15.94 10.21 15.43
C ARG A 273 15.75 10.52 16.91
N PHE A 274 14.67 9.99 17.48
CA PHE A 274 14.37 10.04 18.91
C PHE A 274 14.42 8.63 19.49
N GLU A 275 15.20 8.41 20.55
CA GLU A 275 15.21 7.18 21.36
C GLU A 275 14.43 7.44 22.65
N LEU A 276 13.31 6.76 22.83
CA LEU A 276 12.34 7.06 23.88
C LEU A 276 11.80 5.77 24.50
N GLN A 277 11.43 5.81 25.79
CA GLN A 277 10.75 4.70 26.46
C GLN A 277 9.24 4.69 26.20
N SER A 278 8.64 5.88 26.13
CA SER A 278 7.27 6.10 25.70
C SER A 278 7.24 7.14 24.58
N VAL A 279 6.38 6.96 23.60
CA VAL A 279 6.34 7.84 22.43
C VAL A 279 4.95 7.87 21.84
N PHE A 280 4.49 9.05 21.50
CA PHE A 280 3.23 9.28 20.81
C PHE A 280 3.44 10.28 19.67
N LEU A 281 3.34 9.80 18.44
CA LEU A 281 3.32 10.62 17.23
C LEU A 281 1.89 10.64 16.70
N HIS A 282 1.29 11.83 16.58
CA HIS A 282 -0.06 12.01 16.04
C HIS A 282 -0.03 12.98 14.86
N GLN A 283 -0.45 12.53 13.69
CA GLN A 283 -0.74 13.39 12.56
C GLN A 283 -2.23 13.71 12.57
N ASP A 284 -2.56 14.98 12.74
CA ASP A 284 -3.94 15.44 12.92
C ASP A 284 -4.59 15.96 11.64
N SER A 285 -3.79 16.57 10.76
CA SER A 285 -4.22 17.14 9.47
C SER A 285 -3.18 16.93 8.39
N SER A 286 -3.40 17.37 7.14
CA SER A 286 -2.44 17.20 6.04
C SER A 286 -1.12 17.96 6.24
N GLY A 287 -1.10 18.94 7.16
CA GLY A 287 -0.03 19.91 7.29
C GLY A 287 0.09 20.91 6.15
N GLY A 288 -0.82 20.92 5.17
CA GLY A 288 -0.91 21.91 4.10
C GLY A 288 -1.34 23.30 4.61
N GLU A 289 -1.36 24.30 3.73
CA GLU A 289 -1.81 25.66 4.13
C GLU A 289 -3.31 25.69 4.46
N ASN A 290 -4.11 24.93 3.73
CA ASN A 290 -5.57 24.84 3.89
C ASN A 290 -6.00 23.69 4.82
N TRP A 291 -5.11 23.17 5.67
CA TRP A 291 -5.36 22.00 6.52
C TRP A 291 -6.65 22.07 7.35
N HIS A 292 -7.04 23.26 7.79
CA HIS A 292 -8.29 23.51 8.53
C HIS A 292 -9.44 23.79 7.55
N SER A 293 -9.73 22.80 6.70
CA SER A 293 -10.67 22.90 5.59
C SER A 293 -12.08 22.46 5.99
N ALA A 294 -13.10 23.08 5.37
CA ALA A 294 -14.48 22.60 5.41
C ALA A 294 -14.67 21.24 4.71
N ASN A 295 -13.64 20.72 4.05
CA ASN A 295 -13.58 19.36 3.53
C ASN A 295 -13.56 18.28 4.63
N HIS A 296 -13.19 18.67 5.85
CA HIS A 296 -13.00 17.76 6.99
C HIS A 296 -14.05 17.97 8.06
N VAL A 297 -15.33 17.93 7.70
CA VAL A 297 -16.43 18.16 8.65
C VAL A 297 -17.10 16.86 9.09
N ASN A 298 -17.70 16.88 10.28
CA ASN A 298 -18.62 15.84 10.72
C ASN A 298 -20.06 16.13 10.27
N LYS A 299 -21.01 15.26 10.65
CA LYS A 299 -22.44 15.41 10.38
C LYS A 299 -23.08 16.74 10.82
N ASP A 300 -22.47 17.42 11.79
CA ASP A 300 -22.95 18.70 12.34
C ASP A 300 -22.26 19.90 11.68
N GLY A 301 -21.46 19.68 10.62
CA GLY A 301 -20.70 20.73 9.93
C GLY A 301 -19.47 21.23 10.70
N VAL A 302 -19.06 20.53 11.76
CA VAL A 302 -17.91 20.92 12.59
C VAL A 302 -16.62 20.35 11.99
N ILE A 303 -15.63 21.22 11.77
CA ILE A 303 -14.30 20.81 11.30
C ILE A 303 -13.63 19.90 12.34
N THR A 304 -13.12 18.76 11.88
CA THR A 304 -12.60 17.67 12.70
C THR A 304 -11.11 17.80 13.00
N THR A 305 -10.35 18.50 12.17
CA THR A 305 -8.93 18.80 12.41
C THR A 305 -8.75 19.88 13.47
N SER A 306 -7.76 19.72 14.35
CA SER A 306 -7.48 20.58 15.51
C SER A 306 -6.14 21.30 15.43
N PHE A 307 -5.14 20.75 14.73
CA PHE A 307 -3.86 21.45 14.50
C PHE A 307 -3.20 21.08 13.17
N GLN A 308 -2.32 21.97 12.70
CA GLN A 308 -1.56 21.76 11.47
C GLN A 308 -0.47 20.68 11.65
N GLY A 309 -0.57 19.62 10.84
CA GLY A 309 0.47 18.60 10.71
C GLY A 309 0.50 17.57 11.83
N TYR A 310 1.70 17.28 12.34
CA TYR A 310 1.92 16.28 13.38
C TYR A 310 2.60 16.84 14.63
N GLN A 311 2.40 16.13 15.74
CA GLN A 311 3.09 16.35 17.01
C GLN A 311 3.71 15.04 17.50
N LEU A 312 4.97 15.11 17.92
CA LEU A 312 5.68 14.05 18.62
C LEU A 312 5.77 14.41 20.09
N SER A 313 5.40 13.48 20.96
CA SER A 313 5.44 13.65 22.40
C SER A 313 5.98 12.41 23.12
N SER A 314 6.47 12.59 24.33
CA SER A 314 6.88 11.53 25.26
C SER A 314 6.51 11.94 26.66
N GLU A 315 5.88 11.06 27.45
CA GLU A 315 5.44 11.37 28.82
C GLU A 315 4.62 12.67 28.94
N ASN A 316 3.77 12.95 27.93
CA ASN A 316 3.00 14.18 27.75
C ASN A 316 3.79 15.47 27.47
N ALA A 317 5.13 15.39 27.39
CA ALA A 317 5.96 16.49 26.92
C ALA A 317 6.01 16.50 25.39
N LEU A 318 5.65 17.63 24.79
CA LEU A 318 5.81 17.86 23.35
C LEU A 318 7.31 17.97 23.01
N LEU A 319 7.79 17.11 22.11
CA LEU A 319 9.18 17.05 21.67
C LEU A 319 9.39 17.73 20.32
N LYS A 320 8.48 17.54 19.36
CA LYS A 320 8.58 18.09 18.00
C LYS A 320 7.20 18.37 17.41
N LYS A 321 7.13 19.39 16.56
CA LYS A 321 6.04 19.60 15.60
C LYS A 321 6.59 19.53 14.19
N GLY A 322 5.81 19.03 13.25
CA GLY A 322 6.15 19.05 11.83
C GLY A 322 4.90 19.02 10.95
N ARG A 323 5.07 19.10 9.63
CA ARG A 323 3.95 19.22 8.69
C ARG A 323 3.43 17.87 8.23
N ARG A 324 4.29 17.01 7.69
CA ARG A 324 3.91 15.76 7.03
C ARG A 324 4.81 14.62 7.50
N ALA A 325 4.32 13.77 8.39
CA ALA A 325 5.08 12.64 8.91
C ALA A 325 5.11 11.48 7.91
N ASN A 326 6.30 10.89 7.74
CA ASN A 326 6.54 9.59 7.11
C ASN A 326 7.30 8.74 8.13
N PRO A 327 6.62 8.23 9.16
CA PRO A 327 7.31 7.75 10.35
C PRO A 327 7.95 6.39 10.14
N LEU A 328 9.22 6.26 10.49
CA LEU A 328 9.84 4.95 10.72
C LEU A 328 9.91 4.69 12.20
N PHE A 329 9.10 3.74 12.64
CA PHE A 329 9.09 3.29 14.01
C PHE A 329 9.85 2.00 14.12
N SER A 330 10.66 1.86 15.16
CA SER A 330 11.36 0.62 15.38
C SER A 330 11.55 0.34 16.85
N PHE A 331 11.57 -0.94 17.19
CA PHE A 331 11.70 -1.39 18.56
C PHE A 331 12.46 -2.70 18.65
N TRP A 332 13.10 -2.95 19.79
CA TRP A 332 13.81 -4.20 20.03
C TRP A 332 12.93 -5.20 20.77
N HIS A 333 12.81 -6.37 20.17
CA HIS A 333 12.23 -7.56 20.77
C HIS A 333 13.26 -8.68 20.73
N GLY A 334 13.94 -8.93 21.85
CA GLY A 334 15.12 -9.80 21.90
C GLY A 334 16.35 -9.10 21.31
N GLU A 335 17.07 -9.80 20.42
CA GLU A 335 18.31 -9.30 19.79
C GLU A 335 18.06 -8.57 18.47
N HIS A 336 16.91 -8.78 17.81
CA HIS A 336 16.62 -8.18 16.51
C HIS A 336 15.64 -7.01 16.62
N PRO A 337 15.94 -5.86 16.00
CA PRO A 337 14.97 -4.78 15.86
C PRO A 337 13.86 -5.17 14.88
N LEU A 338 12.62 -4.78 15.21
CA LEU A 338 11.51 -4.74 14.28
C LEU A 338 11.26 -3.28 13.88
N GLN A 339 11.18 -3.02 12.58
CA GLN A 339 10.78 -1.74 12.02
C GLN A 339 9.35 -1.83 11.46
N ILE A 340 8.58 -0.75 11.59
CA ILE A 340 7.24 -0.57 11.05
C ILE A 340 7.17 0.74 10.27
N SER A 341 6.48 0.69 9.13
CA SER A 341 6.04 1.87 8.38
C SER A 341 4.57 1.74 7.98
N VAL A 342 3.91 2.88 7.81
CA VAL A 342 2.49 2.96 7.43
C VAL A 342 2.39 3.89 6.22
N PRO A 343 2.54 3.39 4.98
CA PRO A 343 2.46 4.21 3.79
C PRO A 343 1.23 5.11 3.76
N GLU A 344 1.38 6.27 3.15
CA GLU A 344 0.34 7.30 3.09
C GLU A 344 -0.13 7.79 4.48
N PHE A 345 0.80 7.86 5.45
CA PHE A 345 0.52 8.21 6.85
C PHE A 345 -0.08 9.60 6.98
N TRP A 346 0.61 10.63 6.47
CA TRP A 346 0.07 11.98 6.57
C TRP A 346 -1.10 12.22 5.62
N GLN A 347 -1.10 11.56 4.45
CA GLN A 347 -2.14 11.74 3.44
C GLN A 347 -3.49 11.24 3.90
N ASN A 348 -3.55 10.18 4.72
CA ASN A 348 -4.80 9.60 5.22
C ASN A 348 -5.03 9.94 6.70
N PHE A 349 -4.61 11.13 7.15
CA PHE A 349 -4.82 11.56 8.53
C PHE A 349 -6.30 11.41 8.97
N PRO A 350 -6.57 11.27 10.27
CA PRO A 350 -5.59 11.22 11.34
C PRO A 350 -5.04 9.82 11.56
N ASN A 351 -3.73 9.73 11.71
CA ASN A 351 -3.01 8.51 12.05
C ASN A 351 -2.10 8.77 13.25
N ALA A 352 -1.84 7.74 14.04
CA ALA A 352 -0.94 7.86 15.18
C ALA A 352 -0.09 6.60 15.36
N LEU A 353 1.08 6.78 15.96
CA LEU A 353 1.96 5.71 16.43
C LEU A 353 2.22 5.94 17.91
N GLU A 354 1.94 4.93 18.72
CA GLU A 354 2.08 4.97 20.16
C GLU A 354 2.90 3.77 20.62
N ALA A 355 3.98 3.99 21.38
CA ALA A 355 4.71 2.89 22.00
C ALA A 355 4.89 3.09 23.49
N SER A 356 4.79 1.97 24.19
CA SER A 356 5.07 1.79 25.61
C SER A 356 6.04 0.60 25.78
N PRO A 357 6.53 0.30 27.00
CA PRO A 357 7.44 -0.82 27.24
C PRO A 357 6.91 -2.21 26.89
N THR A 358 5.60 -2.38 26.65
CA THR A 358 4.97 -3.69 26.39
C THR A 358 4.14 -3.73 25.11
N GLN A 359 3.81 -2.56 24.54
CA GLN A 359 2.89 -2.45 23.42
C GLN A 359 3.36 -1.38 22.43
N LEU A 360 3.25 -1.69 21.15
CA LEU A 360 3.23 -0.71 20.06
C LEU A 360 1.85 -0.72 19.44
N ARG A 361 1.29 0.46 19.19
CA ARG A 361 -0.01 0.65 18.59
C ARG A 361 0.15 1.55 17.37
N CYS A 362 -0.39 1.07 16.24
CA CYS A 362 -0.48 1.80 15.00
C CYS A 362 -1.95 2.13 14.74
N ASP A 363 -2.32 3.38 14.96
CA ASP A 363 -3.68 3.87 14.74
C ASP A 363 -3.83 4.27 13.27
N LEU A 364 -4.59 3.45 12.55
CA LEU A 364 -4.95 3.66 11.14
C LEU A 364 -6.10 4.66 10.98
N PHE A 365 -6.86 4.82 12.07
CA PHE A 365 -7.78 5.91 12.35
C PHE A 365 -7.49 6.30 13.80
N ALA A 366 -6.72 7.37 14.00
CA ALA A 366 -6.40 7.84 15.34
C ALA A 366 -7.58 8.59 15.95
N GLN A 367 -7.66 8.58 17.28
CA GLN A 367 -8.62 9.41 17.99
C GLN A 367 -8.45 10.89 17.61
N LEU A 368 -9.55 11.55 17.26
CA LEU A 368 -9.52 12.97 16.91
C LEU A 368 -9.10 13.79 18.13
N ALA A 369 -8.22 14.76 17.94
CA ALA A 369 -7.68 15.57 19.04
C ALA A 369 -8.75 16.40 19.78
N ASN A 370 -9.87 16.71 19.11
CA ASN A 370 -11.04 17.37 19.69
C ASN A 370 -12.03 16.39 20.38
N GLY A 371 -11.73 15.10 20.41
CA GLY A 371 -12.55 14.07 21.05
C GLY A 371 -13.79 13.65 20.27
N LEU A 372 -13.99 14.15 19.05
CA LEU A 372 -15.06 13.68 18.17
C LEU A 372 -14.78 12.24 17.71
N ALA A 373 -15.85 11.51 17.38
CA ALA A 373 -15.76 10.18 16.81
C ALA A 373 -15.64 10.24 15.29
N HIS A 374 -15.00 9.22 14.71
CA HIS A 374 -15.10 8.94 13.29
C HIS A 374 -16.51 8.49 12.95
N GLU A 375 -16.93 8.77 11.74
CA GLU A 375 -18.15 8.24 11.15
C GLU A 375 -17.77 7.46 9.88
N LEU A 376 -18.18 6.20 9.78
CA LEU A 376 -18.07 5.37 8.58
C LEU A 376 -19.49 5.07 8.08
N GLN A 377 -19.90 5.65 6.94
CA GLN A 377 -21.26 5.53 6.41
C GLN A 377 -21.56 4.10 5.94
N GLY A 378 -22.85 3.78 5.80
CA GLY A 378 -23.31 2.46 5.37
C GLY A 378 -22.71 2.07 4.01
N GLY A 379 -22.03 0.92 3.97
CA GLY A 379 -21.36 0.41 2.77
C GLY A 379 -19.94 0.95 2.55
N GLU A 380 -19.52 1.99 3.27
CA GLU A 380 -18.15 2.53 3.12
C GLU A 380 -17.08 1.51 3.52
N ARG A 381 -15.97 1.55 2.78
CA ARG A 381 -14.80 0.72 2.99
C ARG A 381 -13.55 1.57 2.93
N LYS A 382 -12.63 1.35 3.87
CA LYS A 382 -11.29 1.93 3.78
C LYS A 382 -10.24 0.84 3.91
N THR A 383 -9.38 0.75 2.89
CA THR A 383 -8.20 -0.12 2.91
C THR A 383 -6.98 0.68 3.32
N ARG A 384 -6.17 0.12 4.22
CA ARG A 384 -4.90 0.67 4.68
C ARG A 384 -3.82 -0.40 4.58
N SER A 385 -2.57 0.02 4.40
CA SER A 385 -1.42 -0.89 4.34
C SER A 385 -0.33 -0.47 5.32
N LEU A 386 0.43 -1.44 5.80
CA LEU A 386 1.60 -1.22 6.64
C LEU A 386 2.61 -2.34 6.41
N TRP A 387 3.88 -2.04 6.70
CA TRP A 387 5.00 -2.94 6.50
C TRP A 387 5.71 -3.22 7.80
N LEU A 388 6.22 -4.44 7.94
CA LEU A 388 7.05 -4.86 9.08
C LEU A 388 8.30 -5.54 8.55
N SER A 389 9.45 -5.22 9.13
CA SER A 389 10.73 -5.83 8.77
C SER A 389 11.57 -6.08 10.02
N TYR A 390 12.11 -7.29 10.13
CA TYR A 390 13.13 -7.63 11.12
C TYR A 390 14.51 -7.37 10.50
N SER A 391 14.92 -6.09 10.44
CA SER A 391 16.20 -5.71 9.86
C SER A 391 16.97 -4.81 10.81
N GLU A 392 18.26 -5.10 10.96
CA GLU A 392 19.22 -4.29 11.73
C GLU A 392 19.59 -2.99 11.02
N GLN A 393 19.30 -2.85 9.72
CA GLN A 393 19.61 -1.65 8.98
C GLN A 393 18.62 -0.52 9.31
N ALA A 394 19.16 0.59 9.82
CA ALA A 394 18.43 1.82 10.01
C ALA A 394 17.92 2.32 8.64
N ASN A 395 16.60 2.38 8.47
CA ASN A 395 15.86 2.84 7.26
C ASN A 395 15.44 1.77 6.25
N THR A 396 15.47 0.49 6.63
CA THR A 396 15.02 -0.62 5.77
C THR A 396 13.64 -0.41 5.14
N LEU A 397 12.69 0.25 5.83
CA LEU A 397 11.33 0.48 5.33
C LEU A 397 11.08 1.88 4.77
N ALA A 398 12.09 2.77 4.68
CA ALA A 398 11.90 4.13 4.17
C ALA A 398 11.30 4.15 2.75
N TRP A 399 11.72 3.19 1.92
CA TRP A 399 11.23 3.01 0.56
C TRP A 399 9.71 2.87 0.46
N SER A 400 9.06 2.35 1.51
CA SER A 400 7.60 2.12 1.49
C SER A 400 6.77 3.41 1.40
N TYR A 401 7.36 4.57 1.73
CA TYR A 401 6.75 5.88 1.55
C TYR A 401 6.97 6.46 0.15
N ALA A 402 7.93 5.93 -0.60
CA ALA A 402 8.25 6.33 -1.97
C ALA A 402 8.71 5.10 -2.78
N PRO A 403 7.83 4.12 -3.01
CA PRO A 403 8.23 2.85 -3.64
C PRO A 403 8.71 3.07 -5.07
N LEU A 404 9.64 2.24 -5.54
CA LEU A 404 10.03 2.21 -6.94
C LEU A 404 8.82 1.86 -7.81
N VAL A 405 8.66 2.63 -8.89
CA VAL A 405 7.59 2.39 -9.88
C VAL A 405 8.25 1.93 -11.19
N PRO A 406 8.15 0.64 -11.53
CA PRO A 406 8.66 0.14 -12.80
C PRO A 406 7.87 0.73 -13.96
N GLN A 407 8.59 1.21 -14.96
CA GLN A 407 8.03 1.76 -16.17
C GLN A 407 8.42 0.90 -17.37
N LEU A 408 7.45 0.72 -18.27
CA LEU A 408 7.69 0.14 -19.59
C LEU A 408 7.66 1.26 -20.62
N ASP A 409 8.34 1.05 -21.73
CA ASP A 409 8.27 1.99 -22.85
C ASP A 409 6.83 2.12 -23.37
N ALA A 410 6.40 3.35 -23.68
CA ALA A 410 5.04 3.61 -24.09
C ALA A 410 4.74 3.03 -25.49
N GLU A 411 5.72 3.01 -26.40
CA GLU A 411 5.56 2.41 -27.72
C GLU A 411 5.46 0.89 -27.59
N TYR A 412 6.25 0.28 -26.72
CA TYR A 412 6.12 -1.15 -26.38
C TYR A 412 4.71 -1.48 -25.86
N LEU A 413 4.20 -0.69 -24.91
CA LEU A 413 2.86 -0.89 -24.36
C LEU A 413 1.78 -0.80 -25.45
N ALA A 414 1.86 0.20 -26.32
CA ALA A 414 0.93 0.36 -27.44
C ALA A 414 1.04 -0.81 -28.45
N GLN A 415 2.25 -1.22 -28.81
CA GLN A 415 2.49 -2.35 -29.73
C GLN A 415 1.98 -3.69 -29.17
N SER A 416 1.99 -3.85 -27.84
CA SER A 416 1.44 -5.06 -27.21
C SER A 416 -0.06 -5.24 -27.46
N GLN A 417 -0.80 -4.16 -27.75
CA GLN A 417 -2.26 -4.12 -27.87
C GLN A 417 -3.01 -4.69 -26.65
N ALA A 418 -2.31 -4.94 -25.53
CA ALA A 418 -2.89 -5.51 -24.33
C ALA A 418 -3.80 -4.51 -23.59
N MET A 419 -3.65 -3.22 -23.86
CA MET A 419 -4.54 -2.14 -23.45
C MET A 419 -5.20 -1.57 -24.72
N PRO A 420 -6.50 -1.85 -24.96
CA PRO A 420 -7.20 -1.33 -26.13
C PRO A 420 -7.12 0.20 -26.19
N TRP A 421 -6.93 0.73 -27.39
CA TRP A 421 -6.86 2.17 -27.69
C TRP A 421 -5.69 2.95 -27.07
N LEU A 422 -4.72 2.28 -26.45
CA LEU A 422 -3.49 2.94 -26.02
C LEU A 422 -2.69 3.39 -27.25
N THR A 423 -2.42 4.69 -27.34
CA THR A 423 -1.63 5.30 -28.42
C THR A 423 -0.52 6.16 -27.84
N THR A 424 0.60 6.25 -28.58
CA THR A 424 1.70 7.16 -28.27
C THR A 424 1.67 8.43 -29.11
N GLU A 425 0.67 8.60 -29.98
CA GLU A 425 0.52 9.80 -30.79
C GLU A 425 0.30 11.04 -29.90
N ARG A 426 1.11 12.08 -30.11
CA ARG A 426 1.10 13.32 -29.32
C ARG A 426 0.65 14.56 -30.10
N GLY A 427 0.18 14.37 -31.33
CA GLY A 427 -0.19 15.46 -32.26
C GLY A 427 -1.56 16.11 -32.02
N ASP A 428 -2.29 15.67 -30.98
CA ASP A 428 -3.63 16.16 -30.67
C ASP A 428 -3.59 17.55 -29.99
N PRO A 429 -4.36 18.56 -30.45
CA PRO A 429 -4.56 19.82 -29.73
C PRO A 429 -4.92 19.66 -28.24
N LEU A 430 -5.61 18.57 -27.85
CA LEU A 430 -5.92 18.26 -26.46
C LEU A 430 -4.68 17.96 -25.61
N ALA A 431 -3.56 17.55 -26.22
CA ALA A 431 -2.32 17.28 -25.50
C ALA A 431 -1.83 18.49 -24.70
N VAL A 432 -2.06 19.71 -25.21
CA VAL A 432 -1.72 20.96 -24.50
C VAL A 432 -2.56 21.09 -23.22
N LEU A 433 -3.86 20.83 -23.29
CA LEU A 433 -4.76 20.88 -22.14
C LEU A 433 -4.43 19.78 -21.11
N ILE A 434 -4.13 18.57 -21.58
CA ILE A 434 -3.69 17.46 -20.72
C ILE A 434 -2.40 17.84 -19.99
N GLN A 435 -1.42 18.43 -20.68
CA GLN A 435 -0.18 18.87 -20.04
C GLN A 435 -0.40 19.97 -19.00
N GLN A 436 -1.35 20.88 -19.21
CA GLN A 436 -1.74 21.87 -18.19
C GLN A 436 -2.33 21.19 -16.94
N GLY A 437 -3.16 20.15 -17.11
CA GLY A 437 -3.71 19.38 -15.99
C GLY A 437 -2.69 18.51 -15.25
N LEU A 438 -1.63 18.06 -15.92
CA LEU A 438 -0.57 17.25 -15.32
C LEU A 438 0.53 18.08 -14.65
N ASN A 439 1.02 19.11 -15.34
CA ASN A 439 2.23 19.85 -14.96
C ASN A 439 2.04 21.38 -14.88
N GLY A 440 0.87 21.89 -15.25
CA GLY A 440 0.57 23.32 -15.21
C GLY A 440 0.29 23.85 -13.81
N GLU A 441 -0.10 25.12 -13.73
CA GLU A 441 -0.36 25.83 -12.47
C GLU A 441 -1.58 25.27 -11.71
N ASN A 442 -2.57 24.75 -12.43
CA ASN A 442 -3.80 24.15 -11.89
C ASN A 442 -3.80 22.62 -12.02
N ASN A 443 -2.64 21.99 -11.86
CA ASN A 443 -2.55 20.54 -11.95
C ASN A 443 -3.30 19.81 -10.81
N PHE A 444 -3.52 18.51 -10.99
CA PHE A 444 -4.28 17.70 -10.02
C PHE A 444 -3.73 17.77 -8.59
N TYR A 445 -2.41 17.85 -8.40
CA TYR A 445 -1.80 17.94 -7.07
C TYR A 445 -2.05 19.31 -6.42
N ARG A 446 -1.97 20.40 -7.20
CA ARG A 446 -2.30 21.76 -6.74
C ARG A 446 -3.77 21.86 -6.33
N LYS A 447 -4.68 21.28 -7.11
CA LYS A 447 -6.11 21.23 -6.78
C LYS A 447 -6.37 20.54 -5.44
N ARG A 448 -5.66 19.45 -5.14
CA ARG A 448 -5.76 18.79 -3.82
C ARG A 448 -5.35 19.70 -2.67
N GLU A 449 -4.25 20.44 -2.81
CA GLU A 449 -3.78 21.38 -1.78
C GLU A 449 -4.76 22.55 -1.55
N GLN A 450 -5.58 22.92 -2.54
CA GLN A 450 -6.51 24.06 -2.43
C GLN A 450 -7.65 23.80 -1.44
N ILE A 451 -8.24 22.61 -1.45
CA ILE A 451 -9.35 22.25 -0.54
C ILE A 451 -8.92 21.28 0.57
N ASP A 452 -7.63 20.95 0.60
CA ASP A 452 -7.08 19.91 1.46
C ASP A 452 -7.72 18.54 1.19
N GLU A 453 -7.63 18.08 -0.06
CA GLU A 453 -8.16 16.79 -0.55
C GLU A 453 -7.26 15.61 -0.10
N TYR A 454 -7.15 15.52 1.22
CA TYR A 454 -6.41 14.52 1.99
C TYR A 454 -7.33 14.01 3.11
N GLY A 455 -6.78 13.23 4.03
CA GLY A 455 -7.53 12.62 5.13
C GLY A 455 -8.11 11.26 4.73
N TRP A 456 -8.49 10.49 5.74
CA TRP A 456 -8.89 9.09 5.56
C TRP A 456 -10.08 8.91 4.60
N ARG A 457 -10.96 9.91 4.48
CA ARG A 457 -12.14 9.87 3.61
C ARG A 457 -11.84 10.39 2.20
N ASN A 458 -11.16 11.52 2.07
CA ASN A 458 -11.07 12.26 0.81
C ASN A 458 -9.81 11.91 0.00
N PHE A 459 -8.73 11.42 0.65
CA PHE A 459 -7.50 11.10 -0.07
C PHE A 459 -7.70 9.97 -1.08
N GLY A 460 -7.47 10.30 -2.35
CA GLY A 460 -7.67 9.44 -3.51
C GLY A 460 -8.47 10.11 -4.61
N ASP A 461 -9.35 11.06 -4.25
CA ASP A 461 -10.16 11.82 -5.19
C ASP A 461 -9.49 13.17 -5.58
N ILE A 462 -10.24 14.01 -6.28
CA ILE A 462 -9.84 15.30 -6.83
C ILE A 462 -10.98 16.31 -6.65
N PHE A 463 -10.62 17.55 -6.32
CA PHE A 463 -11.54 18.67 -6.26
C PHE A 463 -12.23 18.92 -7.62
N ALA A 464 -13.56 18.88 -7.65
CA ALA A 464 -14.39 19.21 -8.80
C ALA A 464 -14.55 20.73 -8.97
N ASP A 465 -13.42 21.43 -9.10
CA ASP A 465 -13.35 22.89 -9.18
C ASP A 465 -14.21 23.50 -10.30
N HIS A 466 -14.51 22.75 -11.36
CA HIS A 466 -15.40 23.17 -12.44
C HIS A 466 -16.82 23.53 -11.97
N GLU A 467 -17.31 22.92 -10.89
CA GLU A 467 -18.62 23.24 -10.30
C GLU A 467 -18.62 24.59 -9.58
N THR A 468 -17.43 25.14 -9.29
CA THR A 468 -17.24 26.43 -8.62
C THR A 468 -16.84 27.56 -9.56
N LEU A 469 -16.83 27.33 -10.88
CA LEU A 469 -16.33 28.29 -11.87
C LEU A 469 -17.01 29.67 -11.81
N TYR A 470 -18.30 29.71 -11.45
CA TYR A 470 -19.10 30.93 -11.38
C TYR A 470 -19.33 31.41 -9.95
N GLN A 471 -18.63 30.82 -8.98
CA GLN A 471 -18.72 31.24 -7.58
C GLN A 471 -18.09 32.62 -7.41
N GLY A 472 -18.81 33.53 -6.74
CA GLY A 472 -18.29 34.87 -6.45
C GLY A 472 -17.14 34.82 -5.44
N THR A 473 -16.18 35.73 -5.55
CA THR A 473 -14.97 35.78 -4.69
C THR A 473 -15.26 36.00 -3.21
N GLU A 474 -16.43 36.55 -2.87
CA GLU A 474 -16.88 36.78 -1.49
C GLU A 474 -17.72 35.61 -0.94
N GLN A 475 -18.06 34.62 -1.76
CA GLN A 475 -18.83 33.46 -1.31
C GLN A 475 -17.91 32.44 -0.64
N PRO A 476 -18.38 31.76 0.43
CA PRO A 476 -17.65 30.64 1.00
C PRO A 476 -17.37 29.58 -0.07
N ARG A 477 -16.12 29.11 -0.14
CA ARG A 477 -15.72 28.11 -1.14
C ARG A 477 -16.64 26.89 -1.08
N TYR A 478 -17.31 26.61 -2.18
CA TYR A 478 -18.08 25.37 -2.35
C TYR A 478 -17.10 24.23 -2.62
N ILE A 479 -17.28 23.10 -1.95
CA ILE A 479 -16.40 21.94 -2.08
C ILE A 479 -17.23 20.79 -2.64
N SER A 480 -16.74 20.22 -3.73
CA SER A 480 -17.31 19.03 -4.36
C SER A 480 -16.20 18.16 -4.93
N HIS A 481 -16.54 16.90 -5.18
CA HIS A 481 -15.59 15.84 -5.50
C HIS A 481 -16.01 15.15 -6.79
N TYR A 482 -15.05 14.76 -7.62
CA TYR A 482 -15.37 14.12 -8.89
C TYR A 482 -16.08 12.78 -8.72
N ASN A 483 -15.74 11.96 -7.72
CA ASN A 483 -16.38 10.65 -7.49
C ASN A 483 -16.45 9.75 -8.75
N ASN A 484 -15.46 9.87 -9.64
CA ASN A 484 -15.39 9.23 -10.97
C ASN A 484 -16.47 9.67 -11.98
N GLN A 485 -17.13 10.81 -11.78
CA GLN A 485 -17.80 11.56 -12.86
C GLN A 485 -16.77 12.08 -13.85
#